data_AF-A0A9X8VFY8-F1
#
_entry.id   AF-A0A9X8VFY8-F1
#
_cell.length_a   1.000
_cell.length_b   1.000
_cell.length_c   1.000
_cell.angle_alpha   90.00
_cell.angle_beta   90.00
_cell.angle_gamma   90.00
#
_symmetry.space_group_name_H-M   'P 1'
#
loop_
_entity.id
_entity.type
_entity.pdbx_description
1 polymer ?
#
loop_
_entity_poly.entity_id
_entity_poly.type
_entity_poly.pdbx_seq_one_letter_code
_entity_poly.pdbx_strand_id
1 'polypeptide(L)'
;LNHELDLTHEGHNCDRIAGMFAREPDVVVPKIYWQWSSPRLLVQEYLPGTAPENPRQLAEAGFDGPLLAQRGARAFMSMVLEHRLYHADPHPGNVMALSGDRVGFIDFGMVGQLSERRRNQLLLLLQAIADRQSEGIVNTLIAWSDSEPLDLMDLELAAQNFLDKQAAA
;
A
#
# COMPACT_ATOMS: atom_id res chain seq x y z
N LEU A 1 4.35 -8.94 -21.27
CA LEU A 1 4.63 -10.37 -21.47
C LEU A 1 6.05 -10.77 -21.04
N ASN A 2 7.13 -10.54 -21.81
CA ASN A 2 8.46 -11.02 -21.37
C ASN A 2 9.08 -10.27 -20.16
N HIS A 3 8.71 -9.01 -19.94
CA HIS A 3 9.17 -8.22 -18.77
C HIS A 3 8.38 -8.52 -17.48
N GLU A 4 7.16 -9.08 -17.58
CA GLU A 4 6.30 -9.43 -16.43
C GLU A 4 6.65 -10.79 -15.82
N LEU A 5 7.60 -11.52 -16.40
CA LEU A 5 7.99 -12.87 -15.98
C LEU A 5 9.41 -12.93 -15.42
N ASP A 6 10.04 -11.78 -15.15
CA ASP A 6 11.35 -11.70 -14.50
C ASP A 6 11.19 -11.37 -13.01
N LEU A 7 11.24 -12.40 -12.18
CA LEU A 7 11.11 -12.29 -10.72
C LEU A 7 12.30 -11.56 -10.07
N THR A 8 13.39 -11.29 -10.79
CA THR A 8 14.47 -10.47 -10.24
C THR A 8 14.05 -9.02 -10.04
N HIS A 9 13.09 -8.51 -10.82
CA HIS A 9 12.51 -7.19 -10.59
C HIS A 9 11.82 -7.11 -9.23
N GLU A 10 11.03 -8.13 -8.88
CA GLU A 10 10.40 -8.25 -7.57
C GLU A 10 11.44 -8.32 -6.45
N GLY A 11 12.48 -9.14 -6.62
CA GLY A 11 13.58 -9.21 -5.65
C GLY A 11 14.28 -7.86 -5.42
N HIS A 12 14.52 -7.09 -6.48
CA HIS A 12 15.10 -5.75 -6.37
C HIS A 12 14.17 -4.74 -5.72
N ASN A 13 12.86 -4.84 -5.95
CA ASN A 13 11.86 -4.05 -5.23
C ASN A 13 11.89 -4.37 -3.73
N CYS A 14 11.96 -5.66 -3.39
CA CYS A 14 12.08 -6.14 -2.02
C CYS A 14 13.32 -5.54 -1.33
N ASP A 15 14.51 -5.64 -1.93
CA ASP A 15 15.75 -5.04 -1.39
C ASP A 15 15.63 -3.52 -1.20
N ARG A 16 15.04 -2.82 -2.18
CA ARG A 16 14.83 -1.37 -2.11
C ARG A 16 13.93 -0.99 -0.94
N ILE A 17 12.83 -1.72 -0.74
CA ILE A 17 11.85 -1.46 0.32
C ILE A 17 12.41 -1.86 1.69
N ALA A 18 13.17 -2.96 1.77
CA ALA A 18 13.91 -3.33 2.98
C ALA A 18 14.88 -2.20 3.42
N GLY A 19 15.55 -1.56 2.47
CA GLY A 19 16.41 -0.40 2.76
C GLY A 19 15.67 0.82 3.29
N MET A 20 14.42 1.05 2.85
CA MET A 20 13.57 2.15 3.33
C MET A 20 13.19 1.95 4.79
N PHE A 21 12.82 0.71 5.16
CA PHE A 21 12.36 0.36 6.51
C PHE A 21 13.48 -0.08 7.45
N ALA A 22 14.76 0.08 7.09
CA ALA A 22 15.90 -0.36 7.91
C ALA A 22 15.95 0.25 9.32
N ARG A 23 15.24 1.37 9.56
CA ARG A 23 15.13 2.05 10.87
C ARG A 23 13.78 1.85 11.54
N GLU A 24 12.89 1.07 10.95
CA GLU A 24 11.53 0.82 11.42
C GLU A 24 11.38 -0.66 11.80
N PRO A 25 11.70 -1.05 13.05
CA PRO A 25 11.72 -2.46 13.46
C PRO A 25 10.33 -3.13 13.44
N ASP A 26 9.28 -2.31 13.36
CA ASP A 26 7.89 -2.74 13.31
C ASP A 26 7.47 -3.22 11.91
N VAL A 27 8.29 -2.94 10.88
CA VAL A 27 8.07 -3.35 9.49
C VAL A 27 9.17 -4.33 9.09
N VAL A 28 8.77 -5.49 8.59
CA VAL A 28 9.69 -6.56 8.19
C VAL A 28 9.52 -6.82 6.70
N VAL A 29 10.64 -6.83 5.99
CA VAL A 29 10.73 -7.15 4.57
C VAL A 29 11.70 -8.32 4.46
N PRO A 30 11.32 -9.44 3.82
CA PRO A 30 12.15 -10.63 3.81
C PRO A 30 13.44 -10.39 3.03
N LYS A 31 14.56 -10.90 3.55
CA LYS A 31 15.81 -10.88 2.79
C LYS A 31 15.70 -11.74 1.53
N ILE A 32 16.16 -11.22 0.39
CA ILE A 32 16.31 -12.02 -0.84
C ILE A 32 17.62 -12.81 -0.80
N TYR A 33 17.54 -14.10 -1.13
CA TYR A 33 18.70 -14.97 -1.28
C TYR A 33 19.12 -15.08 -2.75
N TRP A 34 19.78 -14.03 -3.24
CA TRP A 34 20.18 -13.90 -4.65
C TRP A 34 20.97 -15.09 -5.22
N GLN A 35 21.76 -15.77 -4.40
CA GLN A 35 22.51 -16.98 -4.78
C GLN A 35 21.62 -18.17 -5.19
N TRP A 36 20.33 -18.14 -4.83
CA TRP A 36 19.34 -19.15 -5.17
C TRP A 36 18.20 -18.58 -6.04
N SER A 37 18.28 -17.30 -6.39
CA SER A 37 17.26 -16.61 -7.21
C SER A 37 17.68 -16.51 -8.67
N SER A 38 16.70 -16.45 -9.55
CA SER A 38 16.84 -16.30 -11.00
C SER A 38 15.59 -15.59 -11.56
N PRO A 39 15.56 -15.21 -12.84
CA PRO A 39 14.36 -14.62 -13.44
C PRO A 39 13.09 -15.46 -13.30
N ARG A 40 13.18 -16.77 -13.08
CA ARG A 40 12.01 -17.67 -12.96
C ARG A 40 11.81 -18.25 -11.56
N LEU A 41 12.65 -17.92 -10.60
CA LEU A 41 12.56 -18.39 -9.22
C LEU A 41 13.10 -17.32 -8.27
N LEU A 42 12.28 -16.85 -7.34
CA LEU A 42 12.72 -15.93 -6.28
C LEU A 42 12.74 -16.69 -4.95
N VAL A 43 13.88 -16.68 -4.28
CA VAL A 43 14.04 -17.28 -2.94
C VAL A 43 14.21 -16.16 -1.93
N GLN A 44 13.34 -16.15 -0.92
CA GLN A 44 13.31 -15.13 0.12
C GLN A 44 13.24 -15.73 1.53
N GLU A 45 13.55 -14.91 2.53
CA GLU A 45 13.42 -15.24 3.94
C GLU A 45 12.00 -15.65 4.28
N TYR A 46 11.88 -16.78 4.97
CA TYR A 46 10.61 -17.23 5.52
C TYR A 46 10.26 -16.37 6.73
N LEU A 47 9.15 -15.64 6.65
CA LEU A 47 8.59 -14.90 7.77
C LEU A 47 7.55 -15.78 8.48
N PRO A 48 7.81 -16.23 9.73
CA PRO A 48 6.88 -17.07 10.48
C PRO A 48 5.73 -16.22 11.04
N GLY A 49 4.77 -15.88 10.18
CA GLY A 49 3.63 -15.02 10.49
C GLY A 49 2.27 -15.65 10.21
N THR A 50 1.23 -14.90 10.57
CA THR A 50 -0.18 -15.23 10.30
C THR A 50 -0.76 -14.20 9.34
N ALA A 51 -1.38 -14.63 8.25
CA ALA A 51 -2.04 -13.72 7.32
C ALA A 51 -3.20 -12.99 8.03
N PRO A 52 -3.34 -11.66 7.89
CA PRO A 52 -4.33 -10.86 8.62
C PRO A 52 -5.73 -10.88 7.98
N GLU A 53 -6.19 -12.05 7.53
CA GLU A 53 -7.48 -12.20 6.85
C GLU A 53 -8.65 -12.38 7.83
N ASN A 54 -8.38 -12.97 9.00
CA ASN A 54 -9.39 -13.27 10.01
C ASN A 54 -9.04 -12.60 11.35
N PRO A 55 -9.78 -11.55 11.76
CA PRO A 55 -9.55 -10.88 13.03
C PRO A 55 -9.64 -11.79 14.25
N ARG A 56 -10.50 -12.83 14.22
CA ARG A 56 -10.60 -13.79 15.32
C ARG A 56 -9.35 -14.65 15.43
N GLN A 57 -8.82 -15.11 14.31
CA GLN A 57 -7.59 -15.90 14.28
C GLN A 57 -6.39 -15.08 14.79
N LEU A 58 -6.29 -13.81 14.41
CA LEU A 58 -5.26 -12.92 14.93
C LEU A 58 -5.38 -12.75 16.45
N ALA A 59 -6.59 -12.53 16.96
CA ALA A 59 -6.84 -12.40 18.39
C ALA A 59 -6.53 -13.69 19.17
N GLU A 60 -6.90 -14.86 18.62
CA GLU A 60 -6.58 -16.18 19.19
C GLU A 60 -5.06 -16.45 19.19
N ALA A 61 -4.34 -15.94 18.19
CA ALA A 61 -2.89 -15.97 18.12
C ALA A 61 -2.20 -14.93 19.04
N GLY A 62 -2.98 -14.10 19.74
CA GLY A 62 -2.48 -13.11 20.70
C GLY A 62 -2.01 -11.79 20.09
N PHE A 63 -2.38 -11.49 18.85
CA PHE A 63 -2.02 -10.24 18.20
C PHE A 63 -2.99 -9.09 18.53
N ASP A 64 -2.44 -7.88 18.61
CA ASP A 64 -3.20 -6.64 18.64
C ASP A 64 -3.54 -6.20 17.21
N GLY A 65 -4.74 -6.57 16.75
CA GLY A 65 -5.24 -6.25 15.40
C GLY A 65 -5.24 -4.74 15.10
N PRO A 66 -5.81 -3.88 15.97
CA PRO A 66 -5.72 -2.42 15.81
C PRO A 66 -4.30 -1.89 15.66
N LEU A 67 -3.34 -2.37 16.46
CA LEU A 67 -1.93 -1.95 16.38
C LEU A 67 -1.29 -2.40 15.06
N LEU A 68 -1.53 -3.64 14.63
CA LEU A 68 -1.07 -4.15 13.32
C LEU A 68 -1.62 -3.34 12.16
N ALA A 69 -2.92 -3.00 12.19
CA ALA A 69 -3.55 -2.19 11.17
C ALA A 69 -2.94 -0.78 11.12
N GLN A 70 -2.70 -0.16 12.28
CA GLN A 70 -2.05 1.16 12.36
C GLN A 70 -0.62 1.12 11.78
N ARG A 71 0.18 0.11 12.17
CA ARG A 71 1.55 -0.07 11.68
C ARG A 71 1.57 -0.32 10.17
N GLY A 72 0.72 -1.20 9.68
CA GLY A 72 0.60 -1.52 8.25
C GLY A 72 0.16 -0.31 7.43
N ALA A 73 -0.86 0.42 7.88
CA ALA A 73 -1.33 1.64 7.23
C ALA A 73 -0.24 2.72 7.18
N ARG A 74 0.51 2.91 8.28
CA ARG A 74 1.64 3.84 8.33
C ARG A 74 2.74 3.44 7.35
N ALA A 75 3.13 2.17 7.32
CA ALA A 75 4.15 1.67 6.40
C ALA A 75 3.72 1.88 4.94
N PHE A 76 2.47 1.53 4.61
CA PHE A 76 1.91 1.75 3.27
C PHE A 76 1.90 3.24 2.88
N MET A 77 1.45 4.11 3.78
CA MET A 77 1.45 5.56 3.55
C MET A 77 2.86 6.11 3.36
N SER A 78 3.85 5.65 4.13
CA SER A 78 5.26 6.03 3.95
C SER A 78 5.79 5.60 2.58
N MET A 79 5.53 4.36 2.15
CA MET A 79 5.90 3.89 0.80
C MET A 79 5.35 4.84 -0.28
N VAL A 80 4.05 5.15 -0.22
CA VAL A 80 3.37 5.94 -1.26
C VAL A 80 3.78 7.41 -1.22
N LEU A 81 3.78 8.05 -0.05
CA LEU A 81 3.89 9.50 0.08
C LEU A 81 5.33 9.98 0.25
N GLU A 82 6.17 9.23 0.96
CA GLU A 82 7.56 9.60 1.23
C GLU A 82 8.48 9.01 0.17
N HIS A 83 8.31 7.72 -0.12
CA HIS A 83 9.19 7.00 -1.04
C HIS A 83 8.69 6.97 -2.49
N ARG A 84 7.47 7.47 -2.74
CA ARG A 84 6.80 7.49 -4.06
C ARG A 84 6.67 6.10 -4.67
N LEU A 85 6.64 5.05 -3.86
CA LEU A 85 6.41 3.68 -4.30
C LEU A 85 4.97 3.31 -3.98
N TYR A 86 4.22 2.89 -5.00
CA TYR A 86 2.89 2.36 -4.78
C TYR A 86 2.87 0.88 -5.14
N HIS A 87 2.30 0.08 -4.25
CA HIS A 87 1.97 -1.30 -4.55
C HIS A 87 0.65 -1.27 -5.34
N ALA A 88 0.67 -1.79 -6.57
CA ALA A 88 -0.51 -1.76 -7.45
C ALA A 88 -1.60 -2.76 -7.02
N ASP A 89 -1.30 -3.67 -6.10
CA ASP A 89 -2.24 -4.66 -5.57
C ASP A 89 -1.91 -5.05 -4.11
N PRO A 90 -2.18 -4.17 -3.12
CA PRO A 90 -1.95 -4.47 -1.71
C PRO A 90 -3.02 -5.45 -1.20
N HIS A 91 -2.88 -6.73 -1.55
CA HIS A 91 -3.77 -7.79 -1.09
C HIS A 91 -3.39 -8.23 0.34
N PRO A 92 -4.35 -8.58 1.22
CA PRO A 92 -4.08 -9.07 2.57
C PRO A 92 -3.11 -10.26 2.62
N GLY A 93 -3.12 -11.10 1.57
CA GLY A 93 -2.20 -12.23 1.42
C GLY A 93 -0.72 -11.85 1.29
N ASN A 94 -0.42 -10.59 0.96
CA ASN A 94 0.95 -10.07 0.83
C ASN A 94 1.48 -9.49 2.15
N VAL A 95 0.68 -9.57 3.22
CA VAL A 95 0.98 -9.04 4.55
C VAL A 95 0.92 -10.16 5.58
N MET A 96 1.81 -10.12 6.57
CA MET A 96 1.90 -11.10 7.64
C MET A 96 1.94 -10.40 9.00
N ALA A 97 1.14 -10.86 9.96
CA ALA A 97 1.29 -10.52 11.37
C ALA A 97 2.44 -11.36 11.96
N LEU A 98 3.45 -10.69 12.49
CA LEU A 98 4.66 -11.30 13.07
C LEU A 98 4.74 -11.01 14.56
N SER A 99 5.47 -11.86 15.29
CA SER A 99 5.69 -11.72 16.73
C SER A 99 6.11 -10.31 17.14
N GLY A 100 5.53 -9.80 18.23
CA GLY A 100 5.69 -8.41 18.68
C GLY A 100 4.84 -7.40 17.91
N ASP A 101 3.73 -7.86 17.31
CA ASP A 101 2.80 -7.08 16.50
C ASP A 101 3.48 -6.35 15.32
N ARG A 102 4.52 -6.99 14.77
CA ARG A 102 5.25 -6.47 13.61
C ARG A 102 4.54 -6.86 12.32
N VAL A 103 4.68 -6.04 11.29
CA VAL A 103 4.03 -6.24 9.99
C VAL A 103 5.06 -6.68 8.97
N GLY A 104 4.90 -7.89 8.43
CA GLY A 104 5.70 -8.42 7.34
C GLY A 104 5.07 -8.13 5.98
N PHE A 105 5.83 -7.65 5.01
CA PHE A 105 5.40 -7.52 3.61
C PHE A 105 6.20 -8.51 2.76
N ILE A 106 5.52 -9.40 2.03
CA ILE A 106 6.17 -10.57 1.39
C ILE A 106 6.13 -10.61 -0.14
N ASP A 107 5.41 -9.68 -0.77
CA ASP A 107 5.26 -9.61 -2.23
C ASP A 107 5.40 -8.15 -2.67
N PHE A 108 6.23 -7.94 -3.68
CA PHE A 108 6.46 -6.64 -4.32
C PHE A 108 6.49 -6.78 -5.86
N GLY A 109 5.74 -7.74 -6.39
CA GLY A 109 5.74 -8.09 -7.82
C GLY A 109 5.24 -6.95 -8.70
N MET A 110 4.31 -6.13 -8.20
CA MET A 110 3.80 -4.94 -8.88
C MET A 110 3.96 -3.69 -8.02
N VAL A 111 5.15 -3.09 -8.11
CA VAL A 111 5.44 -1.79 -7.51
C VAL A 111 5.72 -0.77 -8.62
N GLY A 112 5.00 0.34 -8.59
CA GLY A 112 5.24 1.47 -9.48
C GLY A 112 5.84 2.66 -8.73
N GLN A 113 6.36 3.63 -9.49
CA GLN A 113 6.89 4.87 -8.94
C GLN A 113 6.01 6.06 -9.32
N LEU A 114 5.56 6.82 -8.32
CA LEU A 114 4.83 8.06 -8.52
C LEU A 114 5.79 9.18 -8.95
N SER A 115 5.36 9.99 -9.91
CA SER A 115 5.99 11.28 -10.17
C SER A 115 5.70 12.26 -9.02
N GLU A 116 6.53 13.29 -8.85
CA GLU A 116 6.30 14.32 -7.82
C GLU A 116 4.96 15.01 -8.01
N ARG A 117 4.59 15.27 -9.26
CA ARG A 117 3.28 15.83 -9.61
C ARG A 117 2.14 14.93 -9.11
N ARG A 118 2.17 13.63 -9.42
CA ARG A 118 1.14 12.68 -8.98
C ARG A 118 1.10 12.54 -7.46
N ARG A 119 2.25 12.49 -6.79
CA ARG A 119 2.35 12.48 -5.32
C ARG A 119 1.70 13.72 -4.71
N ASN A 120 1.99 14.92 -5.23
CA ASN A 120 1.42 16.17 -4.71
C ASN A 120 -0.10 16.23 -4.94
N GLN A 121 -0.59 15.76 -6.09
CA GLN A 121 -2.02 15.66 -6.34
C GLN A 121 -2.69 14.67 -5.36
N LEU A 122 -2.06 13.53 -5.08
CA LEU A 122 -2.58 12.58 -4.08
C LEU A 122 -2.62 13.19 -2.68
N LEU A 123 -1.62 13.98 -2.29
CA LEU A 123 -1.63 14.71 -1.02
C LEU A 123 -2.79 15.71 -0.94
N LEU A 124 -3.04 16.47 -2.02
CA LEU A 124 -4.19 17.38 -2.10
C LEU A 124 -5.52 16.65 -2.01
N LEU A 125 -5.65 15.49 -2.66
CA LEU A 125 -6.84 14.65 -2.56
C LEU A 125 -7.07 14.15 -1.12
N LEU A 126 -6.03 13.63 -0.48
CA LEU A 126 -6.11 13.14 0.91
C LEU A 126 -6.45 14.28 1.88
N GLN A 127 -5.87 15.45 1.68
CA GLN A 127 -6.21 16.65 2.45
C GLN A 127 -7.68 17.04 2.24
N ALA A 128 -8.16 17.08 1.00
CA ALA A 128 -9.55 17.41 0.71
C ALA A 128 -10.53 16.40 1.34
N ILE A 129 -10.20 15.12 1.37
CA ILE A 129 -10.99 14.10 2.08
C ILE A 129 -10.98 14.36 3.60
N ALA A 130 -9.81 14.62 4.19
CA ALA A 130 -9.68 14.88 5.62
C ALA A 130 -10.44 16.14 6.05
N ASP A 131 -10.36 17.20 5.25
CA ASP A 131 -11.02 18.48 5.46
C ASP A 131 -12.50 18.46 5.02
N ARG A 132 -12.98 17.34 4.47
CA ARG A 132 -14.33 17.16 3.91
C ARG A 132 -14.70 18.20 2.83
N GLN A 133 -13.74 18.55 1.99
CA GLN A 133 -13.88 19.50 0.89
C GLN A 133 -14.18 18.75 -0.42
N SER A 134 -15.47 18.62 -0.75
CA SER A 134 -15.95 17.94 -1.97
C SER A 134 -15.36 18.54 -3.26
N GLU A 135 -15.24 19.86 -3.35
CA GLU A 135 -14.66 20.56 -4.50
C GLU A 135 -13.19 20.15 -4.74
N GLY A 136 -12.40 20.03 -3.68
CA GLY A 136 -10.99 19.61 -3.77
C GLY A 136 -10.82 18.18 -4.27
N ILE A 137 -11.74 17.29 -3.87
CA ILE A 137 -11.81 15.90 -4.35
C ILE A 137 -12.10 15.90 -5.85
N VAL A 138 -13.15 16.60 -6.27
CA VAL A 138 -13.62 16.65 -7.66
C VAL A 138 -12.56 17.25 -8.58
N ASN A 139 -11.98 18.39 -8.22
CA ASN A 139 -10.92 19.04 -9.00
C ASN A 139 -9.71 18.11 -9.23
N THR A 140 -9.33 17.34 -8.21
CA THR A 140 -8.20 16.41 -8.32
C THR A 140 -8.54 15.23 -9.23
N LEU A 141 -9.76 14.69 -9.14
CA LEU A 141 -10.22 13.58 -9.99
C LEU A 141 -10.34 13.99 -11.46
N ILE A 142 -10.84 15.19 -11.76
CA ILE A 142 -10.88 15.75 -13.12
C ILE A 142 -9.47 15.93 -13.68
N ALA A 143 -8.54 16.44 -12.87
CA ALA A 143 -7.14 16.58 -13.28
C ALA A 143 -6.45 15.23 -13.54
N TRP A 144 -7.05 14.11 -13.12
CA TRP A 144 -6.56 12.76 -13.33
C TRP A 144 -7.24 12.02 -14.48
N SER A 145 -8.42 12.48 -14.91
CA SER A 145 -9.31 11.73 -15.81
C SER A 145 -8.95 11.81 -17.29
N ASP A 146 -7.89 12.54 -17.67
CA ASP A 146 -7.35 12.69 -19.04
C ASP A 146 -8.39 12.38 -20.15
N SER A 147 -9.42 13.24 -20.26
CA SER A 147 -10.40 13.35 -21.37
C SER A 147 -11.60 12.37 -21.39
N GLU A 148 -12.77 12.88 -20.97
CA GLU A 148 -14.16 12.70 -21.48
C GLU A 148 -14.98 13.83 -20.80
N PRO A 149 -16.08 14.35 -21.38
CA PRO A 149 -16.90 15.35 -20.69
C PRO A 149 -17.56 14.73 -19.45
N LEU A 150 -17.01 15.05 -18.28
CA LEU A 150 -17.54 14.61 -16.99
C LEU A 150 -18.66 15.54 -16.53
N ASP A 151 -19.77 14.97 -16.07
CA ASP A 151 -20.79 15.71 -15.34
C ASP A 151 -20.26 16.01 -13.93
N LEU A 152 -19.85 17.27 -13.74
CA LEU A 152 -19.27 17.76 -12.50
C LEU A 152 -20.24 17.65 -11.32
N MET A 153 -21.53 17.83 -11.58
CA MET A 153 -22.54 17.83 -10.53
C MET A 153 -22.79 16.42 -10.00
N ASP A 154 -22.83 15.42 -10.88
CA ASP A 154 -22.92 14.01 -10.48
C ASP A 154 -21.68 13.56 -9.69
N LEU A 155 -20.50 14.04 -10.08
CA LEU A 155 -19.24 13.72 -9.40
C LEU A 155 -19.15 14.38 -8.01
N GLU A 156 -19.57 15.65 -7.88
CA GLU A 156 -19.69 16.35 -6.60
C GLU A 156 -20.69 15.66 -5.67
N LEU A 157 -21.85 15.27 -6.19
CA LEU A 157 -22.86 14.53 -5.42
C LEU A 157 -22.33 13.17 -4.96
N ALA A 158 -21.60 12.44 -5.82
CA ALA A 158 -20.97 11.17 -5.47
C ALA A 158 -19.89 11.34 -4.39
N ALA A 159 -19.05 12.38 -4.50
CA ALA A 159 -18.03 12.69 -3.50
C ALA A 159 -18.66 13.07 -2.15
N GLN A 160 -19.70 13.90 -2.14
CA GLN A 160 -20.43 14.27 -0.93
C GLN A 160 -21.06 13.04 -0.26
N ASN A 161 -21.74 12.20 -1.04
CA ASN A 161 -22.33 10.96 -0.54
C ASN A 161 -21.29 9.99 0.05
N PHE A 162 -20.09 9.93 -0.52
CA PHE A 162 -18.99 9.15 0.03
C PHE A 162 -18.53 9.69 1.39
N LEU A 163 -18.32 11.00 1.49
CA LEU A 163 -17.93 11.66 2.75
C LEU A 163 -18.99 11.46 3.84
N ASP A 164 -20.27 11.57 3.50
CA ASP A 164 -21.38 11.41 4.45
C ASP A 164 -21.50 9.98 4.97
N LYS A 165 -21.26 8.96 4.12
CA LYS A 165 -21.24 7.55 4.53
C LYS A 165 -20.10 7.23 5.50
N GLN A 166 -18.92 7.83 5.31
CA GLN A 166 -17.78 7.65 6.22
C GLN A 166 -17.94 8.42 7.54
N ALA A 167 -18.84 9.40 7.62
CA ALA A 167 -19.18 10.09 8.85
C ALA A 167 -20.21 9.35 9.73
N ALA A 168 -20.88 8.34 9.17
CA ALA A 168 -21.95 7.58 9.83
C ALA A 168 -21.50 6.19 10.34
N ALA A 169 -20.24 5.81 10.11
CA ALA A 169 -19.59 4.60 10.62
C ALA A 169 -18.62 4.95 11.76
#